data_AF-A0A528V492-F1
#
_entry.id   AF-A0A528V492-F1
#
_cell.length_a   1.000
_cell.length_b   1.000
_cell.length_c   1.000
_cell.angle_alpha   90.00
_cell.angle_beta   90.00
_cell.angle_gamma   90.00
#
_symmetry.space_group_name_H-M   'P 1'
#
loop_
_entity.id
_entity.type
_entity.pdbx_description
1 polymer ?
#
loop_
_entity_poly.entity_id
_entity_poly.type
_entity_poly.pdbx_seq_one_letter_code
_entity_poly.pdbx_strand_id
1 'polypeptide(L)'
;VKGHNVKLGRGGIREIEFFVQTQQLIAGGRFPELRGRETVPMLGQLAARGWITADARDTLTRQYWLLRRVEHAVQMVADEQIHILPDDDEGLERIARLLGFA
;
A
#
# COMPACT_ATOMS: atom_id res chain seq x y z
N VAL A 1 -7.05 7.27 -11.22
CA VAL A 1 -6.87 8.61 -11.82
C VAL A 1 -5.66 8.53 -12.72
N LYS A 2 -5.82 8.90 -14.00
CA LYS A 2 -4.73 8.98 -14.98
C LYS A 2 -3.55 9.77 -14.43
N GLY A 3 -2.33 9.30 -14.66
CA GLY A 3 -1.11 9.98 -14.17
C GLY A 3 -0.90 9.98 -12.65
N HIS A 4 -1.71 9.23 -11.88
CA HIS A 4 -1.53 9.18 -10.43
C HIS A 4 -0.31 8.33 -10.05
N ASN A 5 0.51 8.83 -9.11
CA ASN A 5 1.63 8.09 -8.55
C ASN A 5 1.15 7.17 -7.41
N VAL A 6 1.10 5.86 -7.64
CA VAL A 6 0.53 4.89 -6.69
C VAL A 6 1.33 4.74 -5.40
N LYS A 7 2.59 5.20 -5.41
CA LYS A 7 3.49 5.10 -4.25
C LYS A 7 3.57 6.40 -3.46
N LEU A 8 3.81 7.51 -4.16
CA LEU A 8 4.06 8.83 -3.56
C LEU A 8 2.83 9.75 -3.57
N GLY A 9 1.81 9.43 -4.35
CA GLY A 9 0.58 10.21 -4.39
C GLY A 9 -0.20 10.09 -3.08
N ARG A 10 -1.12 11.04 -2.87
CA ARG A 10 -2.05 11.02 -1.73
C ARG A 10 -2.83 9.71 -1.70
N GLY A 11 -2.87 9.04 -0.55
CA GLY A 11 -3.46 7.71 -0.39
C GLY A 11 -2.62 6.56 -0.96
N GLY A 12 -1.38 6.83 -1.38
CA GLY A 12 -0.48 5.86 -1.96
C GLY A 12 0.19 4.93 -0.94
N ILE A 13 0.95 3.97 -1.45
CA ILE A 13 1.61 2.92 -0.65
C ILE A 13 2.44 3.52 0.50
N ARG A 14 3.17 4.60 0.21
CA ARG A 14 4.08 5.22 1.17
C ARG A 14 3.32 5.80 2.36
N GLU A 15 2.13 6.36 2.18
CA GLU A 15 1.36 6.88 3.32
C GLU A 15 0.94 5.76 4.29
N ILE A 16 0.60 4.57 3.78
CA ILE A 16 0.28 3.40 4.62
C ILE A 16 1.54 2.93 5.38
N GLU A 17 2.68 2.87 4.70
CA GLU A 17 3.96 2.49 5.32
C GLU A 17 4.37 3.47 6.43
N PHE A 18 4.29 4.77 6.15
CA PHE A 18 4.59 5.81 7.14
C PHE A 18 3.63 5.75 8.32
N PHE A 19 2.34 5.57 8.08
CA PHE A 19 1.37 5.42 9.16
C PHE A 19 1.79 4.30 10.11
N VAL A 20 2.10 3.11 9.60
CA VAL A 20 2.55 1.97 10.41
C VAL A 20 3.85 2.31 11.15
N GLN A 21 4.86 2.80 10.44
CA GLN A 21 6.19 3.10 11.00
C GLN A 21 6.13 4.17 12.10
N THR A 22 5.30 5.21 11.94
CA THR A 22 5.09 6.21 12.99
C THR A 22 4.54 5.58 14.27
N GLN A 23 3.58 4.67 14.16
CA GLN A 23 3.08 3.94 15.34
C GLN A 23 4.15 3.03 15.96
N GLN A 24 5.00 2.41 15.14
CA GLN A 24 6.13 1.62 15.63
C GLN A 24 7.17 2.49 16.37
N LEU A 25 7.41 3.73 15.93
CA LEU A 25 8.29 4.67 16.65
C LEU A 25 7.72 5.07 18.02
N ILE A 26 6.40 5.28 18.10
CA ILE A 26 5.73 5.65 19.35
C ILE A 26 5.66 4.46 20.33
N ALA A 27 5.27 3.29 19.84
CA ALA A 27 4.91 2.15 20.69
C ALA A 27 5.99 1.06 20.76
N GLY A 28 6.87 0.96 19.75
CA GLY A 28 7.86 -0.12 19.61
C GLY A 28 8.95 -0.10 20.68
N GLY A 29 9.18 1.03 21.36
CA GLY A 29 10.03 1.07 22.55
C GLY A 29 9.51 0.16 23.67
N ARG A 30 8.20 0.21 23.92
CA ARG A 30 7.50 -0.56 24.96
C ARG A 30 7.10 -1.97 24.51
N PHE A 31 6.81 -2.15 23.22
CA PHE A 31 6.30 -3.40 22.65
C PHE A 31 7.26 -3.89 21.56
N PRO A 32 8.27 -4.72 21.90
CA PRO A 32 9.28 -5.21 20.94
C PRO A 32 8.70 -5.90 19.70
N GLU A 33 7.54 -6.53 19.82
CA GLU A 33 6.79 -7.16 18.74
C GLU A 33 6.31 -6.16 17.66
N LEU A 34 6.25 -4.87 17.96
CA LEU A 34 5.97 -3.81 17.00
C LEU A 34 7.22 -3.38 16.23
N ARG A 35 8.35 -4.10 16.32
CA ARG A 35 9.59 -3.79 15.58
C ARG A 35 9.76 -4.63 14.31
N GLY A 36 8.70 -5.31 13.87
CA GLY A 36 8.70 -6.07 12.62
C GLY A 36 8.90 -5.16 11.40
N ARG A 37 9.51 -5.71 10.34
CA ARG A 37 9.87 -4.95 9.13
C ARG A 37 8.73 -4.84 8.12
N GLU A 38 7.73 -5.70 8.22
CA GLU A 38 6.67 -5.83 7.23
C GLU A 38 5.42 -5.04 7.63
N THR A 39 4.89 -4.23 6.71
CA THR A 39 3.75 -3.32 6.97
C THR A 39 2.49 -4.04 7.44
N VAL A 40 2.08 -5.11 6.73
CA VAL A 40 0.80 -5.81 7.02
C VAL A 40 0.84 -6.59 8.34
N PRO A 41 1.88 -7.38 8.66
CA PRO A 41 2.02 -7.96 9.99
C PRO A 41 1.97 -6.93 11.11
N MET A 42 2.56 -5.74 10.92
CA MET A 42 2.54 -4.66 11.92
C MET A 42 1.17 -4.00 12.07
N LEU A 43 0.38 -3.86 11.00
CA LEU A 43 -1.05 -3.50 11.13
C LEU A 43 -1.79 -4.50 12.02
N GLY A 44 -1.52 -5.80 11.88
CA GLY A 44 -2.07 -6.84 12.74
C GLY A 44 -1.69 -6.66 14.21
N GLN A 45 -0.40 -6.42 14.50
CA GLN A 45 0.09 -6.23 15.87
C GLN A 45 -0.44 -4.95 16.53
N LEU A 46 -0.61 -3.88 15.75
CA LEU A 46 -1.21 -2.61 16.21
C LEU A 46 -2.68 -2.81 16.59
N ALA A 47 -3.45 -3.52 15.76
CA ALA A 47 -4.86 -3.82 16.05
C ALA A 47 -5.03 -4.72 17.27
N ALA A 48 -4.20 -5.76 17.40
CA ALA A 48 -4.24 -6.68 18.55
C ALA A 48 -4.01 -5.97 19.90
N ARG A 49 -3.38 -4.79 19.89
CA ARG A 49 -3.12 -3.96 21.08
C ARG A 49 -4.04 -2.75 21.21
N GLY A 50 -5.02 -2.61 20.31
CA GLY A 50 -5.98 -1.50 20.34
C GLY A 50 -5.41 -0.14 19.91
N TRP A 51 -4.25 -0.08 19.26
CA TRP A 51 -3.71 1.17 18.70
C TRP A 51 -4.48 1.63 17.46
N ILE A 52 -5.07 0.68 16.74
CA ILE A 52 -5.97 0.91 15.61
C ILE A 52 -7.16 -0.04 15.75
N THR A 53 -8.26 0.30 15.09
CA THR A 53 -9.43 -0.60 15.02
C THR A 53 -9.15 -1.78 14.08
N ALA A 54 -9.88 -2.88 14.27
CA ALA A 54 -9.83 -4.02 13.35
C ALA A 54 -10.26 -3.61 11.93
N ASP A 55 -11.25 -2.73 11.81
CA ASP A 55 -11.69 -2.18 10.52
C ASP A 55 -10.58 -1.39 9.80
N ALA A 56 -9.84 -0.56 10.54
CA ALA A 56 -8.69 0.16 9.98
C ALA A 56 -7.59 -0.80 9.50
N ARG A 57 -7.27 -1.85 10.28
CA ARG A 57 -6.32 -2.90 9.88
C ARG A 57 -6.75 -3.56 8.57
N ASP A 58 -8.01 -3.97 8.48
CA ASP A 58 -8.53 -4.71 7.32
C ASP A 58 -8.58 -3.83 6.08
N THR A 59 -9.02 -2.59 6.25
CA THR A 59 -9.06 -1.60 5.17
C THR A 59 -7.65 -1.29 4.66
N LEU A 60 -6.71 -0.93 5.54
CA LEU A 60 -5.34 -0.61 5.14
C LEU A 60 -4.62 -1.81 4.52
N THR A 61 -4.88 -3.02 5.01
CA THR A 61 -4.29 -4.25 4.45
C THR A 61 -4.79 -4.51 3.04
N ARG A 62 -6.11 -4.41 2.79
CA ARG A 62 -6.68 -4.55 1.44
C ARG A 62 -6.15 -3.48 0.49
N GLN A 63 -6.11 -2.23 0.94
CA GLN A 63 -5.62 -1.12 0.12
C GLN A 63 -4.13 -1.25 -0.20
N TYR A 64 -3.30 -1.63 0.78
CA TYR A 64 -1.88 -1.87 0.57
C TYR A 64 -1.65 -2.91 -0.53
N TRP A 65 -2.30 -4.07 -0.44
CA TRP A 65 -2.13 -5.12 -1.44
C TRP A 65 -2.70 -4.76 -2.82
N LEU A 66 -3.81 -4.03 -2.87
CA LEU A 66 -4.33 -3.50 -4.14
C LEU A 66 -3.30 -2.57 -4.79
N LEU A 67 -2.76 -1.60 -4.04
CA LEU A 67 -1.77 -0.66 -4.57
C LEU A 67 -0.48 -1.36 -4.99
N ARG A 68 0.01 -2.37 -4.24
CA ARG A 68 1.16 -3.19 -4.64
C ARG A 68 0.91 -3.95 -5.94
N ARG A 69 -0.29 -4.50 -6.13
CA ARG A 69 -0.67 -5.15 -7.40
C ARG A 69 -0.65 -4.15 -8.56
N VAL A 70 -1.20 -2.96 -8.36
CA VAL A 70 -1.19 -1.89 -9.37
C VAL A 70 0.25 -1.46 -9.69
N GLU A 71 1.09 -1.23 -8.67
CA GLU A 71 2.51 -0.89 -8.84
C GLU A 71 3.23 -1.95 -9.67
N HIS A 72 3.08 -3.23 -9.34
CA HIS A 72 3.72 -4.30 -10.09
C HIS A 72 3.20 -4.39 -11.53
N ALA A 73 1.88 -4.22 -11.76
CA ALA A 73 1.31 -4.22 -13.11
C ALA A 73 1.87 -3.08 -13.98
N VAL A 74 1.99 -1.89 -13.40
CA VAL A 74 2.60 -0.72 -14.06
C VAL A 74 4.06 -1.00 -14.42
N GLN A 75 4.83 -1.56 -13.50
CA GLN A 75 6.23 -1.91 -13.73
C GLN A 75 6.40 -3.00 -14.79
N MET A 76 5.54 -4.04 -14.78
CA MET A 76 5.58 -5.12 -15.77
C MET A 76 5.23 -4.64 -17.18
N VAL A 77 4.29 -3.71 -17.32
CA VAL A 77 3.89 -3.17 -18.64
C VAL A 77 4.96 -2.26 -19.23
N ALA A 78 5.64 -1.48 -18.39
CA ALA A 78 6.72 -0.58 -18.81
C ALA A 78 8.09 -1.26 -18.88
N ASP A 79 8.26 -2.42 -18.24
CA ASP A 79 9.56 -3.07 -17.99
C ASP A 79 10.56 -2.15 -17.26
N GLU A 80 10.04 -1.30 -16.38
CA GLU A 80 10.79 -0.27 -15.66
C GLU A 80 10.25 -0.09 -14.23
N GLN A 81 11.09 0.42 -13.32
CA GLN A 81 10.70 0.73 -11.94
C GLN A 81 9.91 2.06 -11.84
N ILE A 82 8.82 2.17 -12.59
CA ILE A 82 7.92 3.33 -12.55
C ILE A 82 6.77 3.11 -11.55
N HIS A 83 6.18 4.23 -11.10
CA HIS A 83 5.10 4.25 -10.10
C HIS A 83 3.88 5.05 -10.55
N ILE A 84 3.87 5.54 -11.79
CA ILE A 84 2.86 6.45 -12.31
C ILE A 84 1.94 5.64 -13.21
N LEU A 85 0.62 5.72 -12.96
CA LEU A 85 -0.37 5.15 -13.86
C LEU A 85 -0.30 5.84 -15.23
N PRO A 86 -0.57 5.11 -16.34
CA PRO A 86 -0.72 5.73 -17.65
C PRO A 86 -1.69 6.91 -17.62
N ASP A 87 -1.40 7.93 -18.43
CA ASP A 87 -2.21 9.13 -18.56
C ASP A 87 -3.21 9.04 -19.73
N ASP A 88 -3.10 8.02 -20.57
CA ASP A 88 -4.02 7.68 -21.65
C ASP A 88 -4.98 6.53 -21.27
N ASP A 89 -6.12 6.43 -21.98
CA ASP A 89 -7.14 5.41 -21.71
C ASP A 89 -6.67 4.00 -22.07
N GLU A 90 -5.92 3.85 -23.17
CA GLU A 90 -5.47 2.55 -23.66
C GLU A 90 -4.50 1.90 -22.65
N GLY A 91 -3.53 2.68 -22.16
CA GLY A 91 -2.60 2.26 -21.13
C GLY A 91 -3.32 1.91 -19.83
N LEU A 92 -4.28 2.73 -19.39
CA LEU A 92 -5.03 2.45 -18.17
C LEU A 92 -5.86 1.16 -18.30
N GLU A 93 -6.48 0.93 -19.46
CA GLU A 93 -7.24 -0.29 -19.71
C GLU A 93 -6.34 -1.53 -19.79
N ARG A 94 -5.14 -1.42 -20.37
CA ARG A 94 -4.14 -2.50 -20.35
C ARG A 94 -3.77 -2.89 -18.92
N ILE A 95 -3.56 -1.92 -18.03
CA ILE A 95 -3.31 -2.17 -16.61
C ILE A 95 -4.52 -2.81 -15.94
N ALA A 96 -5.73 -2.30 -16.18
CA ALA A 96 -6.97 -2.83 -15.62
C ALA A 96 -7.18 -4.30 -15.99
N ARG A 97 -7.01 -4.65 -17.27
CA ARG A 97 -7.12 -6.03 -17.76
C ARG A 97 -6.06 -6.96 -17.16
N LEU A 98 -4.81 -6.50 -17.03
CA LEU A 98 -3.74 -7.27 -16.37
C LEU A 98 -4.07 -7.57 -14.89
N LEU A 99 -4.79 -6.67 -14.23
CA LEU A 99 -5.23 -6.83 -12.85
C LEU A 99 -6.51 -7.67 -12.71
N GLY A 100 -7.15 -8.05 -13.82
CA GLY A 100 -8.40 -8.83 -13.85
C GLY A 100 -9.67 -8.00 -13.67
N PHE A 101 -9.61 -6.69 -13.92
CA PHE A 101 -10.80 -5.84 -14.00
C PHE A 101 -11.41 -5.91 -15.41
N ALA A 102 -12.74 -5.77 -15.46
CA ALA A 102 -13.55 -5.80 -16.69
C ALA A 102 -13.84 -4.39 -17.21
#